data_AF-A0A392QS10-F1
#
_entry.id   AF-A0A392QS10-F1
#
_cell.length_a   1.000
_cell.length_b   1.000
_cell.length_c   1.000
_cell.angle_alpha   90.00
_cell.angle_beta   90.00
_cell.angle_gamma   90.00
#
_symmetry.space_group_name_H-M   'P 1'
#
loop_
_entity.id
_entity.type
_entity.pdbx_description
1 polymer ?
#
loop_
_entity_poly.entity_id
_entity_poly.type
_entity_poly.pdbx_seq_one_letter_code
_entity_poly.pdbx_strand_id
1 'polypeptide(L)'
;SALYTQLLEFESRVDAALSRKKVDIQEALKNPPCIQKTLRIYVFNTFANQIRTIPKKPNAEPPTWTLKVVGRILEDGIDPDQPGVVQKSSPMYPKFSAFFKRVIISLDQRLYPDNHVIVWENSRSPSPQEGFEVKRKGDKEFLVNIRLEMNYAPEKFKLSPALTEVLGIEVDTRPRIIAA
;
A
#
# COMPACT_ATOMS: atom_id res chain seq x y z
N SER A 1 34.74 -51.94 -9.44
CA SER A 1 33.47 -52.69 -9.49
C SER A 1 32.49 -51.91 -10.35
N ALA A 2 31.82 -52.52 -11.33
CA ALA A 2 30.93 -51.81 -12.26
C ALA A 2 29.79 -51.05 -11.55
N LEU A 3 29.31 -51.59 -10.43
CA LEU A 3 28.28 -50.98 -9.61
C LEU A 3 28.72 -49.63 -9.01
N TYR A 4 29.98 -49.51 -8.58
CA TYR A 4 30.52 -48.27 -8.01
C TYR A 4 30.53 -47.13 -9.06
N THR A 5 30.94 -47.45 -10.28
CA THR A 5 30.93 -46.48 -11.40
C THR A 5 29.51 -46.02 -11.73
N GLN A 6 28.54 -46.93 -11.73
CA GLN A 6 27.13 -46.58 -11.95
C GLN A 6 26.57 -45.68 -10.84
N LEU A 7 26.92 -45.94 -9.57
CA LEU A 7 26.50 -45.06 -8.47
C LEU A 7 27.11 -43.66 -8.59
N LEU A 8 28.39 -43.55 -8.97
CA LEU A 8 29.07 -42.28 -9.14
C LEU A 8 28.48 -41.45 -10.31
N GLU A 9 28.16 -42.11 -11.42
CA GLU A 9 27.47 -41.47 -12.55
C GLU A 9 26.07 -40.98 -12.16
N PHE A 10 25.34 -41.78 -11.36
CA PHE A 10 24.04 -41.39 -10.85
C PHE A 10 24.12 -40.18 -9.91
N GLU A 11 25.05 -40.19 -8.95
CA GLU A 11 25.33 -39.08 -8.05
C GLU A 11 25.65 -37.81 -8.83
N SER A 12 26.56 -37.88 -9.81
CA SER A 12 26.91 -36.75 -10.67
C SER A 12 25.70 -36.15 -11.39
N ARG A 13 24.78 -36.99 -11.89
CA ARG A 13 23.55 -36.53 -12.55
C ARG A 13 22.58 -35.87 -11.56
N VAL A 14 22.47 -36.41 -10.35
CA VAL A 14 21.64 -35.85 -9.27
C VAL A 14 22.18 -34.50 -8.82
N ASP A 15 23.48 -34.39 -8.57
CA ASP A 15 24.13 -33.14 -8.18
C ASP A 15 24.00 -32.06 -9.25
N ALA A 16 24.13 -32.43 -10.53
CA ALA A 16 23.91 -31.52 -11.65
C ALA A 16 22.45 -31.05 -11.73
N ALA A 17 21.47 -31.93 -11.44
CA ALA A 17 20.06 -31.57 -11.40
C ALA A 17 19.74 -30.65 -10.20
N LEU A 18 20.27 -30.96 -9.01
CA LEU A 18 20.10 -30.16 -7.80
C LEU A 18 20.71 -28.77 -7.96
N SER A 19 21.93 -28.69 -8.50
CA SER A 19 22.64 -27.44 -8.73
C SER A 19 21.89 -26.53 -9.70
N ARG A 20 21.39 -27.10 -10.82
CA ARG A 20 20.52 -26.36 -11.76
C ARG A 20 19.25 -25.88 -11.06
N LYS A 21 18.56 -26.74 -10.32
CA LYS A 21 17.32 -26.35 -9.65
C LYS A 21 17.54 -25.27 -8.59
N LYS A 22 18.67 -25.30 -7.88
CA LYS A 22 19.07 -24.26 -6.93
C LYS A 22 19.27 -22.91 -7.64
N VAL A 23 19.91 -22.89 -8.80
CA VAL A 23 20.08 -21.67 -9.60
C VAL A 23 18.72 -21.14 -10.07
N ASP A 24 17.85 -22.01 -10.61
CA ASP A 24 16.50 -21.61 -11.04
C ASP A 24 15.69 -20.99 -9.89
N ILE A 25 15.76 -21.59 -8.69
CA ILE A 25 15.08 -21.06 -7.50
C ILE A 25 15.67 -19.70 -7.11
N GLN A 26 17.00 -19.57 -7.10
CA GLN A 26 17.65 -18.30 -6.79
C GLN A 26 17.30 -17.20 -7.81
N GLU A 27 17.12 -17.55 -9.08
CA GLU A 27 16.71 -16.61 -10.12
C GLU A 27 15.22 -16.23 -10.00
N ALA A 28 14.34 -17.22 -9.79
CA ALA A 28 12.91 -16.97 -9.59
C ALA A 28 12.64 -16.09 -8.35
N LEU A 29 13.43 -16.27 -7.29
CA LEU A 29 13.34 -15.42 -6.09
C LEU A 29 13.80 -13.98 -6.33
N LYS A 30 14.63 -13.71 -7.35
CA LYS A 30 15.04 -12.33 -7.71
C LYS A 30 13.93 -11.59 -8.45
N ASN A 31 13.10 -12.29 -9.22
CA ASN A 31 12.01 -11.71 -10.00
C ASN A 31 10.70 -12.48 -9.74
N PRO A 32 10.10 -12.34 -8.54
CA PRO A 32 8.85 -13.00 -8.24
C PRO A 32 7.76 -12.54 -9.23
N PRO A 33 6.93 -13.47 -9.75
CA PRO A 33 5.83 -13.12 -10.63
C PRO A 33 4.87 -12.17 -9.91
N CYS A 34 4.66 -10.98 -10.48
CA CYS A 34 3.75 -9.98 -9.95
C CYS A 34 2.45 -9.99 -10.75
N ILE A 35 1.31 -10.01 -10.06
CA ILE A 35 0.00 -9.87 -10.69
C ILE A 35 -0.41 -8.41 -10.57
N GLN A 36 -0.71 -7.76 -11.69
CA GLN A 36 -1.25 -6.40 -11.68
C GLN A 36 -2.73 -6.45 -11.28
N LYS A 37 -3.08 -5.64 -10.29
CA LYS A 37 -4.45 -5.44 -9.82
C LYS A 37 -4.71 -3.96 -9.59
N THR A 38 -5.98 -3.56 -9.59
CA THR A 38 -6.39 -2.18 -9.35
C THR A 38 -6.80 -2.01 -7.89
N LEU A 39 -6.07 -1.16 -7.15
CA LEU A 39 -6.48 -0.72 -5.82
C LEU A 39 -7.37 0.51 -5.95
N ARG A 40 -8.65 0.40 -5.58
CA ARG A 40 -9.57 1.53 -5.51
C ARG A 40 -9.55 2.11 -4.10
N ILE A 41 -9.34 3.42 -4.01
CA ILE A 41 -9.26 4.16 -2.73
C ILE A 41 -10.50 5.03 -2.58
N TYR A 42 -11.14 4.95 -1.41
CA TYR A 42 -12.26 5.78 -1.02
C TYR A 42 -11.82 6.75 0.06
N VAL A 43 -12.17 8.02 -0.14
CA VAL A 43 -11.94 9.08 0.83
C VAL A 43 -13.29 9.70 1.15
N PHE A 44 -13.63 9.74 2.43
CA PHE A 44 -14.89 10.31 2.89
C PHE A 44 -14.71 11.15 4.14
N ASN A 45 -15.53 12.19 4.22
CA ASN A 45 -15.62 13.08 5.36
C ASN A 45 -17.01 12.95 5.96
N THR A 46 -17.09 12.84 7.29
CA THR A 46 -18.32 12.99 8.05
C THR A 46 -18.11 14.01 9.16
N PHE A 47 -19.18 14.66 9.59
CA PHE A 47 -19.14 15.68 10.62
C PHE A 47 -20.30 15.53 11.61
N ALA A 48 -20.10 15.96 12.86
CA ALA A 48 -21.09 15.91 13.93
C ALA A 48 -21.04 17.15 14.83
N ASN A 49 -22.22 17.62 15.25
CA ASN A 49 -22.43 18.78 16.13
C ASN A 49 -22.09 20.17 15.54
N GLN A 50 -22.22 20.36 14.22
CA GLN A 50 -21.92 21.62 13.52
C GLN A 50 -22.99 22.69 13.74
N ILE A 51 -24.24 22.27 13.94
CA ILE A 51 -25.37 23.18 14.04
C ILE A 51 -25.51 23.66 15.49
N ARG A 52 -25.27 24.95 15.73
CA ARG A 52 -25.48 25.62 17.03
C ARG A 52 -26.95 26.04 17.21
N THR A 53 -27.90 25.12 17.15
CA THR A 53 -29.30 25.44 17.52
C THR A 53 -29.50 25.29 19.03
N ILE A 54 -29.87 26.41 19.66
CA ILE A 54 -30.11 26.67 21.10
C ILE A 54 -31.23 25.74 21.65
N PRO A 55 -31.25 25.35 22.94
CA PRO A 55 -30.44 25.84 24.07
C PRO A 55 -29.19 25.01 24.33
N LYS A 56 -28.12 25.72 24.71
CA LYS A 56 -26.87 25.18 25.25
C LYS A 56 -27.20 24.20 26.39
N LYS A 57 -27.29 22.91 26.07
CA LYS A 57 -27.07 21.89 27.08
C LYS A 57 -25.61 22.07 27.56
N PRO A 58 -25.36 22.20 28.87
CA PRO A 58 -24.01 22.45 29.38
C PRO A 58 -23.01 21.34 29.03
N ASN A 59 -23.49 20.17 28.60
CA ASN A 59 -22.70 19.00 28.20
C ASN A 59 -22.76 18.70 26.69
N ALA A 60 -23.03 19.68 25.83
CA ALA A 60 -23.01 19.45 24.38
C ALA A 60 -21.58 19.15 23.89
N GLU A 61 -21.40 18.03 23.19
CA GLU A 61 -20.10 17.68 22.61
C GLU A 61 -19.65 18.74 21.59
N PRO A 62 -18.35 19.06 21.52
CA PRO A 62 -17.83 20.03 20.56
C PRO A 62 -18.03 19.54 19.11
N PRO A 63 -18.08 20.46 18.12
CA PRO A 63 -18.12 20.10 16.71
C PRO A 63 -16.90 19.26 16.35
N THR A 64 -17.14 18.17 15.62
CA THR A 64 -16.09 17.26 15.18
C THR A 64 -16.26 16.88 13.72
N TRP A 65 -15.16 16.49 13.10
CA TRP A 65 -15.14 15.85 11.80
C TRP A 65 -14.32 14.57 11.88
N THR A 66 -14.64 13.64 11.00
CA THR A 66 -13.94 12.38 10.80
C THR A 66 -13.61 12.24 9.32
N LEU A 67 -12.33 12.11 9.01
CA LEU A 67 -11.83 11.75 7.68
C LEU A 67 -11.48 10.28 7.69
N LYS A 68 -11.97 9.52 6.72
CA LYS A 68 -11.63 8.11 6.58
C LYS A 68 -11.17 7.79 5.17
N VAL A 69 -10.09 7.03 5.12
CA VAL A 69 -9.40 6.58 3.91
C VAL A 69 -9.36 5.06 3.94
N VAL A 70 -10.05 4.41 3.02
CA VAL A 70 -10.09 2.94 2.90
C VAL A 70 -9.74 2.56 1.47
N GLY A 71 -9.33 1.32 1.24
CA GLY A 71 -9.17 0.83 -0.12
C GLY A 71 -9.48 -0.65 -0.27
N ARG A 72 -9.83 -1.01 -1.50
CA ARG A 72 -10.20 -2.37 -1.89
C ARG A 72 -9.54 -2.73 -3.21
N ILE A 73 -9.07 -3.96 -3.33
CA ILE A 73 -8.62 -4.52 -4.61
C ILE A 73 -9.86 -4.86 -5.43
N LEU A 74 -9.89 -4.42 -6.68
CA LEU A 74 -10.92 -4.79 -7.64
C LEU A 74 -10.55 -6.14 -8.27
N GLU A 75 -11.49 -7.07 -8.31
CA GLU A 75 -11.36 -8.31 -9.06
C GLU A 75 -11.88 -8.10 -10.49
N ASP A 76 -11.04 -8.46 -11.48
CA ASP A 76 -11.33 -8.58 -12.91
C ASP A 76 -12.15 -7.44 -13.53
N GLY A 77 -11.86 -6.20 -13.12
CA GLY A 77 -12.45 -4.99 -13.72
C GLY A 77 -13.95 -4.81 -13.43
N ILE A 78 -14.55 -5.65 -12.59
CA ILE A 78 -15.96 -5.59 -12.23
C ILE A 78 -16.10 -4.59 -11.08
N ASP A 79 -16.98 -3.59 -11.27
CA ASP A 79 -17.29 -2.62 -10.24
C ASP A 79 -18.18 -3.25 -9.14
N PRO A 80 -17.72 -3.33 -7.88
CA PRO A 80 -18.47 -3.96 -6.79
C PRO A 80 -19.74 -3.20 -6.36
N ASP A 81 -20.04 -2.05 -6.96
CA ASP A 81 -21.29 -1.31 -6.74
C ASP A 81 -22.45 -1.81 -7.63
N GLN A 82 -22.28 -2.94 -8.34
CA GLN A 82 -23.39 -3.65 -8.97
C GLN A 82 -24.28 -4.35 -7.92
N PRO A 83 -25.63 -4.18 -7.99
CA PRO A 83 -26.54 -4.85 -7.06
C PRO A 83 -26.49 -6.37 -7.26
N GLY A 84 -26.08 -7.11 -6.23
CA GLY A 84 -26.06 -8.58 -6.22
C GLY A 84 -24.71 -9.23 -5.89
N VAL A 85 -23.61 -8.48 -5.90
CA VAL A 85 -22.29 -9.00 -5.51
C VAL A 85 -22.08 -8.77 -4.01
N VAL A 86 -22.10 -9.83 -3.22
CA VAL A 86 -21.83 -9.78 -1.79
C VAL A 86 -20.38 -9.35 -1.58
N GLN A 87 -20.22 -8.13 -1.06
CA GLN A 87 -18.94 -7.54 -0.69
C GLN A 87 -18.27 -8.39 0.39
N LYS A 88 -17.29 -9.20 -0.01
CA LYS A 88 -16.35 -9.83 0.91
C LYS A 88 -14.96 -9.34 0.56
N SER A 89 -14.28 -8.72 1.52
CA SER A 89 -12.83 -8.65 1.51
C SER A 89 -12.33 -10.09 1.42
N SER A 90 -11.83 -10.51 0.25
CA SER A 90 -11.24 -11.83 0.12
C SER A 90 -10.06 -11.90 1.08
N PRO A 91 -10.02 -12.84 2.04
CA PRO A 91 -8.88 -13.00 2.95
C PRO A 91 -7.58 -13.35 2.21
N MET A 92 -7.68 -13.59 0.90
CA MET A 92 -6.56 -13.88 0.02
C MET A 92 -5.74 -12.63 -0.37
N TYR A 93 -6.31 -11.42 -0.31
CA TYR A 93 -5.57 -10.20 -0.66
C TYR A 93 -4.96 -9.51 0.57
N PRO A 94 -3.79 -8.86 0.42
CA PRO A 94 -3.25 -8.01 1.46
C PRO A 94 -4.23 -6.90 1.84
N LYS A 95 -4.25 -6.53 3.13
CA LYS A 95 -5.05 -5.41 3.61
C LYS A 95 -4.57 -4.08 3.01
N PHE A 96 -5.45 -3.09 2.98
CA PHE A 96 -5.18 -1.76 2.41
C PHE A 96 -3.84 -1.14 2.82
N SER A 97 -3.49 -1.20 4.11
CA SER A 97 -2.25 -0.57 4.59
C SER A 97 -0.98 -1.28 4.10
N ALA A 98 -1.05 -2.55 3.70
CA ALA A 98 0.12 -3.32 3.28
C ALA A 98 0.77 -2.77 1.99
N PHE A 99 -0.02 -2.08 1.16
CA PHE A 99 0.42 -1.47 -0.09
C PHE A 99 1.21 -0.17 0.11
N PHE A 100 1.24 0.39 1.33
CA PHE A 100 1.87 1.68 1.60
C PHE A 100 2.99 1.53 2.62
N LYS A 101 4.12 2.19 2.38
CA LYS A 101 5.21 2.30 3.37
C LYS A 101 4.91 3.40 4.37
N ARG A 102 4.26 4.48 3.89
CA ARG A 102 3.93 5.66 4.67
C ARG A 102 2.69 6.35 4.14
N VAL A 103 1.86 6.84 5.06
CA VAL A 103 0.69 7.67 4.76
C VAL A 103 0.81 8.94 5.57
N ILE A 104 0.70 10.08 4.91
CA ILE A 104 0.79 11.41 5.53
C ILE A 104 -0.50 12.17 5.23
N ILE A 105 -1.16 12.65 6.27
CA ILE A 105 -2.34 13.50 6.18
C ILE A 105 -1.97 14.86 6.76
N SER A 106 -1.89 15.88 5.91
CA SER A 106 -1.58 17.25 6.29
C SER A 106 -2.87 18.08 6.30
N LEU A 107 -3.19 18.60 7.47
CA LEU A 107 -4.30 19.52 7.76
C LEU A 107 -3.83 20.97 7.65
N ASP A 108 -4.76 21.91 7.69
CA ASP A 108 -4.43 23.34 7.73
C ASP A 108 -3.73 23.71 9.05
N GLN A 109 -2.48 24.17 8.95
CA GLN A 109 -1.66 24.58 10.08
C GLN A 109 -2.26 25.76 10.87
N ARG A 110 -3.05 26.62 10.21
CA ARG A 110 -3.73 27.75 10.88
C ARG A 110 -4.86 27.26 11.79
N LEU A 111 -5.48 26.14 11.45
CA LEU A 111 -6.55 25.52 12.24
C LEU A 111 -6.01 24.52 13.27
N TYR A 112 -4.88 23.87 12.97
CA TYR A 112 -4.26 22.84 13.81
C TYR A 112 -2.75 23.07 14.04
N PRO A 113 -2.32 24.14 14.73
CA PRO A 113 -0.89 24.49 14.84
C PRO A 113 0.00 23.34 15.33
N ASP A 114 -0.44 22.66 16.39
CA ASP A 114 0.39 21.64 17.07
C ASP A 114 0.31 20.25 16.41
N ASN A 115 -0.78 19.93 15.72
CA ASN A 115 -1.08 18.57 15.26
C ASN A 115 -1.68 18.54 13.83
N HIS A 116 -1.14 19.37 12.95
CA HIS A 116 -1.58 19.45 11.55
C HIS A 116 -1.02 18.31 10.68
N VAL A 117 0.03 17.59 11.09
CA VAL A 117 0.56 16.46 10.30
C VAL A 117 0.32 15.15 11.05
N ILE A 118 -0.43 14.25 10.43
CA ILE A 118 -0.59 12.88 10.88
C ILE A 118 0.24 11.97 9.98
N VAL A 119 1.16 11.21 10.57
CA VAL A 119 2.03 10.27 9.86
C VAL A 119 1.77 8.86 10.36
N TRP A 120 1.51 7.95 9.42
CA TRP A 120 1.49 6.51 9.66
C TRP A 120 2.62 5.87 8.86
N GLU A 121 3.41 5.00 9.50
CA GLU A 121 4.47 4.22 8.86
C GLU A 121 4.22 2.73 9.06
N ASN A 122 4.32 1.95 7.97
CA ASN A 122 4.05 0.51 8.00
C ASN A 122 5.05 -0.24 8.90
N SER A 123 6.31 0.17 8.92
CA SER A 123 7.36 -0.41 9.77
C SER A 123 7.10 -0.27 11.27
N ARG A 124 6.25 0.68 11.67
CA ARG A 124 5.86 0.93 13.07
C ARG A 124 4.51 0.33 13.42
N SER A 125 3.80 -0.23 12.44
CA SER A 125 2.46 -0.79 12.63
C SER A 125 2.55 -2.25 13.07
N PRO A 126 1.90 -2.65 14.17
CA PRO A 126 1.95 -4.03 14.65
C PRO A 126 1.20 -5.00 13.73
N SER A 127 0.21 -4.51 12.99
CA SER A 127 -0.56 -5.29 12.04
C SER A 127 -1.07 -4.44 10.88
N PRO A 128 -1.32 -5.06 9.71
CA PRO A 128 -1.97 -4.37 8.60
C PRO A 128 -3.41 -3.93 8.95
N GLN A 129 -3.82 -2.81 8.37
CA GLN A 129 -5.12 -2.14 8.58
C GLN A 129 -5.91 -2.05 7.27
N GLU A 130 -7.24 -2.07 7.36
CA GLU A 130 -8.16 -1.91 6.22
C GLU A 130 -8.37 -0.45 5.81
N GLY A 131 -7.98 0.48 6.67
CA GLY A 131 -8.16 1.90 6.44
C GLY A 131 -7.59 2.74 7.57
N PHE A 132 -7.62 4.05 7.35
CA PHE A 132 -7.20 5.07 8.30
C PHE A 132 -8.39 5.95 8.63
N GLU A 133 -8.57 6.27 9.91
CA GLU A 133 -9.61 7.17 10.38
C GLU A 133 -8.96 8.25 11.25
N VAL A 134 -9.23 9.51 10.93
CA VAL A 134 -8.74 10.67 11.67
C VAL A 134 -9.95 11.47 12.14
N LYS A 135 -10.13 11.54 13.46
CA LYS A 135 -11.17 12.35 14.10
C LYS A 135 -10.55 13.55 14.82
N ARG A 136 -11.05 14.76 14.53
CA ARG A 136 -10.61 16.01 15.19
C ARG A 136 -11.80 16.91 15.49
N LYS A 137 -11.60 17.84 16.43
CA LYS A 137 -12.56 18.91 16.71
C LYS A 137 -12.39 20.02 15.68
N GLY A 138 -13.49 20.59 15.21
CA GLY A 138 -13.49 21.69 14.25
C GLY A 138 -14.85 21.85 13.56
N ASP A 139 -15.20 23.11 13.29
CA ASP A 139 -16.43 23.54 12.62
C ASP A 139 -16.17 24.32 11.32
N LYS A 140 -14.89 24.44 10.90
CA LYS A 140 -14.49 25.16 9.68
C LYS A 140 -14.16 24.18 8.56
N GLU A 141 -14.50 24.57 7.34
CA GLU A 141 -14.09 23.88 6.12
C GLU A 141 -12.64 24.24 5.74
N PHE A 142 -11.87 23.26 5.28
CA PHE A 142 -10.49 23.42 4.84
C PHE A 142 -10.08 22.27 3.91
N LEU A 143 -8.99 22.47 3.17
CA LEU A 143 -8.41 21.46 2.29
C LEU A 143 -7.41 20.59 3.05
N VAL A 144 -7.42 19.28 2.76
CA VAL A 144 -6.50 18.29 3.32
C VAL A 144 -5.59 17.77 2.21
N ASN A 145 -4.30 17.65 2.49
CA ASN A 145 -3.35 16.97 1.59
C ASN A 145 -3.11 15.55 2.10
N ILE A 146 -3.40 14.54 1.27
CA ILE A 146 -3.18 13.13 1.59
C ILE A 146 -2.06 12.61 0.68
N ARG A 147 -0.93 12.23 1.26
CA ARG A 147 0.20 11.62 0.56
C ARG A 147 0.29 10.14 0.90
N LEU A 148 0.22 9.31 -0.13
CA LEU A 148 0.33 7.86 -0.03
C LEU A 148 1.64 7.42 -0.69
N GLU A 149 2.54 6.84 0.10
CA GLU A 149 3.81 6.32 -0.40
C GLU A 149 3.71 4.80 -0.53
N MET A 150 3.83 4.30 -1.74
CA MET A 150 3.72 2.87 -2.04
C MET A 150 4.86 2.04 -1.42
N ASN A 151 4.54 0.81 -1.01
CA ASN A 151 5.47 -0.18 -0.50
C ASN A 151 5.83 -1.18 -1.62
N TYR A 152 6.84 -0.87 -2.42
CA TYR A 152 7.30 -1.76 -3.48
C TYR A 152 8.33 -2.76 -2.96
N ALA A 153 8.16 -4.03 -3.32
CA ALA A 153 9.14 -5.09 -3.11
C ALA A 153 9.38 -5.82 -4.45
N PRO A 154 10.52 -5.64 -5.13
CA PRO A 154 11.67 -4.79 -4.76
C PRO A 154 11.37 -3.28 -4.79
N GLU A 155 12.18 -2.49 -4.09
CA GLU A 155 12.00 -1.03 -4.01
C GLU A 155 12.10 -0.37 -5.39
N LYS A 156 11.15 0.52 -5.68
CA LYS A 156 11.09 1.30 -6.92
C LYS A 156 11.19 2.79 -6.63
N PHE A 157 11.79 3.51 -7.57
CA PHE A 157 12.05 4.94 -7.48
C PHE A 157 11.41 5.64 -8.66
N LYS A 158 10.74 6.76 -8.39
CA LYS A 158 10.30 7.69 -9.42
C LYS A 158 11.45 8.63 -9.76
N LEU A 159 11.80 8.70 -11.04
CA LEU A 159 12.89 9.54 -11.51
C LEU A 159 12.48 11.01 -11.58
N SER A 160 13.49 11.89 -11.57
CA SER A 160 13.28 13.32 -11.85
C SER A 160 12.90 13.50 -13.32
N PRO A 161 12.15 14.57 -13.68
CA PRO A 161 11.75 14.81 -15.07
C PRO A 161 12.92 14.76 -16.06
N ALA A 162 14.06 15.34 -15.69
CA ALA A 162 15.28 15.34 -16.51
C ALA A 162 15.82 13.92 -16.76
N LEU A 163 15.82 13.04 -15.75
CA LEU A 163 16.26 11.65 -15.92
C LEU A 163 15.23 10.81 -16.67
N THR A 164 13.94 11.06 -16.47
CA THR A 164 12.87 10.40 -17.25
C THR A 164 12.96 10.76 -18.73
N GLU A 165 13.27 12.01 -19.08
CA GLU A 165 13.45 12.43 -20.47
C GLU A 165 14.64 11.72 -21.15
N VAL A 166 15.75 11.54 -20.42
CA VAL A 166 16.96 10.89 -20.96
C VAL A 166 16.81 9.37 -21.05
N LEU A 167 16.27 8.72 -20.00
CA LEU A 167 16.22 7.26 -19.89
C LEU A 167 14.92 6.64 -20.41
N GLY A 168 13.86 7.44 -20.60
CA GLY A 168 12.52 6.93 -20.92
C GLY A 168 11.86 6.14 -19.78
N ILE A 169 12.43 6.16 -18.57
CA ILE A 169 11.95 5.42 -17.39
C ILE A 169 11.28 6.41 -16.44
N GLU A 170 10.00 6.16 -16.09
CA GLU A 170 9.32 6.96 -15.06
C GLU A 170 9.53 6.38 -13.66
N VAL A 171 9.28 5.08 -13.48
CA VAL A 171 9.39 4.37 -12.20
C VAL A 171 9.96 2.97 -12.41
N ASP A 172 11.11 2.68 -11.82
CA ASP A 172 11.69 1.33 -11.83
C ASP A 172 12.57 1.09 -10.60
N THR A 173 13.10 -0.12 -10.49
CA THR A 173 14.08 -0.53 -9.50
C THR A 173 15.44 0.12 -9.77
N ARG A 174 16.20 0.36 -8.71
CA ARG A 174 17.53 0.96 -8.83
C ARG A 174 18.47 0.21 -9.80
N PRO A 175 18.57 -1.14 -9.81
CA PRO A 175 19.41 -1.84 -10.77
C PRO A 175 19.00 -1.61 -12.23
N ARG A 176 17.69 -1.56 -12.51
CA ARG A 176 17.16 -1.29 -13.85
C ARG A 176 17.46 0.14 -14.30
N ILE A 177 17.28 1.11 -13.40
CA ILE A 177 17.59 2.53 -13.66
C ILE A 177 19.07 2.72 -13.98
N ILE A 178 19.98 2.05 -13.26
CA ILE A 178 21.43 2.18 -13.46
C ILE A 178 21.91 1.48 -14.75
N ALA A 179 21.20 0.43 -15.18
CA ALA A 179 21.55 -0.34 -16.36
C ALA A 179 21.00 0.23 -17.68
N ALA A 180 20.09 1.20 -17.61
CA ALA A 180 19.52 1.91 -18.76
C ALA A 180 20.43 3.04 -19.21
#